data_AF-A0A7M7JZG2-F1
#
_entry.id   AF-A0A7M7JZG2-F1
#
_cell.length_a   1.000
_cell.length_b   1.000
_cell.length_c   1.000
_cell.angle_alpha   90.00
_cell.angle_beta   90.00
_cell.angle_gamma   90.00
#
_symmetry.space_group_name_H-M   'P 1'
#
loop_
_entity.id
_entity.type
_entity.pdbx_description
1 polymer ?
#
loop_
_entity_poly.entity_id
_entity_poly.type
_entity_poly.pdbx_seq_one_letter_code
_entity_poly.pdbx_strand_id
1 'polypeptide(L)'
;MEELLESYISEEELHKFEQKYNDECRQHITNPKTKFDYAWCLLKSKYRLNVCRGVILMEELFRDGDETVRRDYIYYIAFGKCKLREYSDAQRYIKAFLEMEPANRQARELHEVIVKRSRVDSLTGAAIVTSIAAFVLGVGIALLKH
;
A
#
# COMPACT_ATOMS: atom_id res chain seq x y z
N MET A 1 3.31 8.29 7.99
CA MET A 1 2.88 7.36 6.91
C MET A 1 2.90 5.88 7.31
N GLU A 2 4.01 5.32 7.81
CA GLU A 2 4.10 3.88 8.16
C GLU A 2 3.03 3.43 9.16
N GLU A 3 2.76 4.23 10.19
CA GLU A 3 1.69 4.00 11.18
C GLU A 3 0.29 3.86 10.55
N LEU A 4 -0.01 4.59 9.47
CA LEU A 4 -1.29 4.47 8.77
C LEU A 4 -1.40 3.17 7.96
N LEU A 5 -0.27 2.64 7.49
CA LEU A 5 -0.24 1.35 6.78
C LEU A 5 -0.31 0.16 7.74
N GLU A 6 0.12 0.36 8.98
CA GLU A 6 0.20 -0.66 10.04
C GLU A 6 -1.00 -0.65 10.98
N SER A 7 -1.71 0.48 11.08
CA SER A 7 -2.98 0.54 11.81
C SER A 7 -4.12 -0.11 11.01
N TYR A 8 -5.08 -0.66 11.76
CA TYR A 8 -6.25 -1.33 11.21
C TYR A 8 -7.53 -0.69 11.75
N ILE A 9 -8.53 -0.57 10.88
CA ILE A 9 -9.88 -0.19 11.29
C ILE A 9 -10.53 -1.30 12.13
N SER A 10 -11.35 -0.94 13.11
CA SER A 10 -12.13 -1.93 13.86
C SER A 10 -13.21 -2.56 12.96
N GLU A 11 -13.57 -3.80 13.27
CA GLU A 11 -14.60 -4.52 12.51
C GLU A 11 -15.98 -3.85 12.66
N GLU A 12 -16.27 -3.26 13.82
CA GLU A 12 -17.50 -2.50 14.07
C GLU A 12 -17.60 -1.24 13.20
N GLU A 13 -16.51 -0.48 13.08
CA GLU A 13 -16.50 0.70 12.22
C GLU A 13 -16.65 0.31 10.76
N LEU A 14 -15.92 -0.71 10.29
CA LEU A 14 -16.05 -1.20 8.93
C LEU A 14 -17.49 -1.62 8.61
N HIS A 15 -18.15 -2.31 9.55
CA HIS A 15 -19.51 -2.79 9.36
C HIS A 15 -20.51 -1.64 9.21
N LYS A 16 -20.34 -0.53 9.92
CA LYS A 16 -21.22 0.66 9.78
C LYS A 16 -21.19 1.22 8.35
N PHE A 17 -20.01 1.36 7.76
CA PHE A 17 -19.87 1.85 6.39
C PHE A 17 -20.36 0.82 5.36
N GLU A 18 -20.14 -0.47 5.62
CA GLU A 18 -20.65 -1.56 4.79
C GLU A 18 -22.19 -1.58 4.75
N GLN A 19 -22.84 -1.48 5.91
CA GLN A 19 -24.31 -1.42 5.99
C GLN A 19 -24.85 -0.26 5.17
N LYS A 20 -24.31 0.95 5.38
CA LYS A 20 -24.75 2.15 4.66
C LYS A 20 -24.58 1.99 3.15
N TYR A 21 -23.45 1.50 2.69
CA TYR A 21 -23.20 1.26 1.27
C TYR A 21 -24.18 0.23 0.69
N ASN A 22 -24.39 -0.89 1.39
CA ASN A 22 -25.30 -1.94 0.95
C ASN A 22 -26.78 -1.48 0.93
N ASP A 23 -27.19 -0.64 1.88
CA ASP A 23 -28.52 -0.04 1.91
C ASP A 23 -28.77 0.84 0.69
N GLU A 24 -27.81 1.73 0.36
CA GLU A 24 -27.91 2.57 -0.84
C GLU A 24 -27.93 1.72 -2.12
N CYS A 25 -27.09 0.68 -2.22
CA CYS A 25 -27.11 -0.25 -3.35
C CYS A 25 -28.46 -0.97 -3.51
N ARG A 26 -29.07 -1.43 -2.41
CA ARG A 26 -30.41 -2.05 -2.44
C ARG A 26 -31.50 -1.10 -2.91
N GLN A 27 -31.33 0.20 -2.66
CA GLN A 27 -32.26 1.25 -3.09
C GLN A 27 -31.94 1.78 -4.50
N HIS A 28 -30.96 1.19 -5.19
CA HIS A 28 -30.45 1.69 -6.48
C HIS A 28 -29.94 3.14 -6.43
N ILE A 29 -29.48 3.58 -5.26
CA ILE A 29 -28.88 4.90 -5.07
C ILE A 29 -27.38 4.80 -5.32
N THR A 30 -26.87 5.65 -6.21
CA THR A 30 -25.43 5.76 -6.49
C THR A 30 -24.89 7.02 -5.82
N ASN A 31 -24.19 6.84 -4.69
CA ASN A 31 -23.50 7.93 -4.00
C ASN A 31 -21.98 7.71 -4.00
N PRO A 32 -21.22 8.48 -4.79
CA PRO A 32 -19.76 8.35 -4.85
C PRO A 32 -19.10 8.51 -3.48
N LYS A 33 -19.63 9.39 -2.62
CA LYS A 33 -19.09 9.61 -1.28
C LYS A 33 -19.24 8.38 -0.39
N THR A 34 -20.41 7.76 -0.35
CA THR A 34 -20.63 6.55 0.47
C THR A 34 -19.76 5.40 -0.03
N LYS A 35 -19.65 5.22 -1.34
CA LYS A 35 -18.75 4.22 -1.96
C LYS A 35 -17.29 4.49 -1.58
N PHE A 36 -16.85 5.74 -1.62
CA PHE A 36 -15.51 6.14 -1.22
C PHE A 36 -15.25 5.86 0.27
N ASP A 37 -16.15 6.28 1.16
CA ASP A 37 -16.02 6.09 2.60
C ASP A 37 -15.89 4.59 2.94
N TYR A 38 -16.70 3.73 2.30
CA TYR A 38 -16.60 2.28 2.46
C TYR A 38 -15.30 1.71 1.88
N ALA A 39 -14.91 2.12 0.67
CA ALA A 39 -13.66 1.69 0.04
C ALA A 39 -12.44 2.06 0.91
N TRP A 40 -12.43 3.26 1.50
CA TRP A 40 -11.36 3.70 2.39
C TRP A 40 -11.27 2.85 3.66
N CYS A 41 -12.41 2.46 4.23
CA CYS A 41 -12.45 1.54 5.36
C CYS A 41 -11.88 0.16 4.97
N LEU A 42 -12.23 -0.34 3.79
CA LEU A 42 -11.70 -1.61 3.27
C LEU A 42 -10.18 -1.58 3.09
N LEU A 43 -9.61 -0.48 2.58
CA LEU A 43 -8.16 -0.31 2.46
C LEU A 43 -7.43 -0.33 3.81
N LYS A 44 -8.10 0.10 4.89
CA LYS A 44 -7.59 0.02 6.27
C LYS A 44 -7.83 -1.33 6.94
N SER A 45 -8.43 -2.31 6.27
CA SER A 45 -8.63 -3.65 6.83
C SER A 45 -7.30 -4.40 7.02
N LYS A 46 -7.30 -5.35 7.97
CA LYS A 46 -6.23 -6.35 8.17
C LYS A 46 -6.31 -7.49 7.13
N TYR A 47 -7.48 -7.70 6.53
CA TYR A 47 -7.72 -8.79 5.58
C TYR A 47 -7.38 -8.37 4.16
N ARG A 48 -6.47 -9.10 3.50
CA ARG A 48 -6.03 -8.82 2.13
C ARG A 48 -7.18 -8.76 1.12
N LEU A 49 -8.19 -9.63 1.27
CA LEU A 49 -9.36 -9.64 0.38
C LEU A 49 -10.17 -8.33 0.47
N ASN A 50 -10.33 -7.78 1.67
CA ASN A 50 -10.99 -6.49 1.87
C ASN A 50 -10.19 -5.37 1.19
N VAL A 51 -8.87 -5.35 1.38
CA VAL A 51 -8.00 -4.35 0.72
C VAL A 51 -8.13 -4.45 -0.80
N CYS A 52 -8.15 -5.66 -1.37
CA CYS A 52 -8.37 -5.88 -2.80
C CYS A 52 -9.71 -5.29 -3.27
N ARG A 53 -10.81 -5.59 -2.55
CA ARG A 53 -12.13 -5.02 -2.84
C ARG A 53 -12.14 -3.50 -2.73
N GLY A 54 -11.45 -2.93 -1.74
CA GLY A 54 -11.30 -1.49 -1.57
C GLY A 54 -10.60 -0.84 -2.78
N VAL A 55 -9.54 -1.46 -3.29
CA VAL A 55 -8.85 -0.99 -4.51
C VAL A 55 -9.79 -1.00 -5.71
N ILE A 56 -10.55 -2.08 -5.92
CA ILE A 56 -11.51 -2.19 -7.03
C ILE A 56 -12.55 -1.07 -6.95
N LEU A 57 -13.12 -0.82 -5.76
CA LEU A 57 -14.11 0.25 -5.58
C LEU A 57 -13.50 1.65 -5.85
N MET A 58 -12.24 1.89 -5.48
CA MET A 58 -11.53 3.13 -5.80
C MET A 58 -11.26 3.27 -7.31
N GLU A 59 -10.92 2.18 -8.01
CA GLU A 59 -10.73 2.17 -9.47
C GLU A 59 -12.05 2.42 -10.21
N GLU A 60 -13.17 1.91 -9.71
CA GLU A 60 -14.50 2.21 -10.24
C GLU A 60 -14.85 3.69 -10.02
N LEU A 61 -14.62 4.23 -8.81
CA LEU A 61 -14.80 5.66 -8.54
C LEU A 61 -13.94 6.55 -9.43
N PHE A 62 -12.71 6.12 -9.71
CA PHE A 62 -11.82 6.79 -10.65
C PHE A 62 -12.36 6.76 -12.08
N ARG A 63 -12.94 5.65 -12.52
CA ARG A 63 -13.51 5.53 -13.87
C ARG A 63 -14.75 6.40 -14.05
N ASP A 64 -15.62 6.41 -13.05
CA ASP A 64 -16.95 7.01 -13.12
C ASP A 64 -16.96 8.49 -12.71
N GLY A 65 -15.90 8.97 -12.04
CA GLY A 65 -15.82 10.31 -11.47
C GLY A 65 -15.43 11.42 -12.44
N ASP A 66 -15.76 12.66 -12.07
CA ASP A 66 -15.27 13.86 -12.75
C ASP A 66 -13.76 14.05 -12.56
N GLU A 67 -13.13 14.75 -13.51
CA GLU A 67 -11.67 14.90 -13.57
C GLU A 67 -11.07 15.55 -12.32
N THR A 68 -11.83 16.43 -11.66
CA THR A 68 -11.44 17.10 -10.42
C THR A 68 -11.32 16.15 -9.24
N VAL A 69 -12.23 15.18 -9.11
CA VAL A 69 -12.28 14.23 -7.98
C VAL A 69 -11.43 12.98 -8.25
N ARG A 70 -11.20 12.65 -9.54
CA ARG A 70 -10.34 11.54 -9.97
C ARG A 70 -8.94 11.60 -9.40
N ARG A 71 -8.37 12.81 -9.27
CA ARG A 71 -7.00 13.01 -8.79
C ARG A 71 -6.82 12.47 -7.38
N ASP A 72 -7.82 12.67 -6.52
CA ASP A 72 -7.78 12.23 -5.13
C ASP A 72 -7.72 10.70 -5.01
N TYR A 73 -8.44 9.97 -5.86
CA TYR A 73 -8.51 8.51 -5.81
C TYR A 73 -7.19 7.82 -6.15
N ILE A 74 -6.32 8.45 -6.96
CA ILE A 74 -5.01 7.90 -7.35
C ILE A 74 -4.15 7.65 -6.11
N TYR A 75 -4.16 8.55 -5.13
CA TYR A 75 -3.44 8.37 -3.87
C TYR A 75 -3.93 7.13 -3.11
N TYR A 76 -5.25 6.96 -2.99
CA TYR A 76 -5.84 5.82 -2.27
C TYR A 76 -5.61 4.48 -2.98
N ILE A 77 -5.60 4.47 -4.32
CA ILE A 77 -5.22 3.29 -5.09
C ILE A 77 -3.75 2.92 -4.81
N ALA A 78 -2.83 3.90 -4.87
CA ALA A 78 -1.42 3.66 -4.54
C ALA A 78 -1.23 3.11 -3.11
N PHE A 79 -1.98 3.65 -2.14
CA PHE A 79 -2.00 3.16 -0.77
C PHE A 79 -2.44 1.69 -0.68
N GLY A 80 -3.56 1.35 -1.34
CA GLY A 80 -4.07 -0.02 -1.37
C GLY A 80 -3.10 -1.00 -2.02
N LYS A 81 -2.55 -0.65 -3.19
CA LYS A 81 -1.52 -1.43 -3.89
C LYS A 81 -0.28 -1.65 -3.04
N CYS A 82 0.16 -0.62 -2.29
CA CYS A 82 1.26 -0.75 -1.33
C CYS A 82 0.96 -1.78 -0.22
N LYS A 83 -0.26 -1.76 0.36
CA LYS A 83 -0.67 -2.77 1.35
C LYS A 83 -0.77 -4.18 0.77
N LEU A 84 -1.13 -4.32 -0.50
CA LEU A 84 -1.16 -5.60 -1.21
C LEU A 84 0.22 -6.12 -1.63
N ARG A 85 1.30 -5.34 -1.37
CA ARG A 85 2.66 -5.57 -1.86
C ARG A 85 2.81 -5.52 -3.38
N GLU A 86 1.86 -4.89 -4.07
CA GLU A 86 1.90 -4.65 -5.51
C GLU A 86 2.72 -3.37 -5.78
N TYR A 87 4.01 -3.40 -5.43
CA TYR A 87 4.84 -2.19 -5.36
C TYR A 87 5.09 -1.53 -6.72
N SER A 88 5.11 -2.29 -7.81
CA SER A 88 5.27 -1.74 -9.16
C SER A 88 4.10 -0.82 -9.52
N ASP A 89 2.87 -1.31 -9.31
CA ASP A 89 1.66 -0.53 -9.53
C ASP A 89 1.56 0.63 -8.53
N ALA A 90 1.82 0.39 -7.25
CA ALA A 90 1.82 1.43 -6.23
C ALA A 90 2.76 2.58 -6.60
N GLN A 91 3.97 2.28 -7.09
CA GLN A 91 4.95 3.27 -7.51
C GLN A 91 4.49 4.03 -8.76
N ARG A 92 3.83 3.37 -9.71
CA ARG A 92 3.25 4.01 -10.90
C ARG A 92 2.17 5.03 -10.50
N TYR A 93 1.21 4.63 -9.66
CA TYR A 93 0.12 5.52 -9.23
C TYR A 93 0.64 6.71 -8.43
N ILE A 94 1.54 6.50 -7.45
CA ILE A 94 2.01 7.60 -6.60
C ILE A 94 2.87 8.61 -7.37
N LYS A 95 3.62 8.17 -8.38
CA LYS A 95 4.37 9.09 -9.26
C LYS A 95 3.43 9.94 -10.10
N ALA A 96 2.42 9.33 -10.70
CA ALA A 96 1.39 10.07 -11.43
C ALA A 96 0.68 11.10 -10.53
N PHE A 97 0.41 10.75 -9.26
CA PHE A 97 -0.11 11.71 -8.29
C PHE A 97 0.84 12.90 -8.06
N LEU A 98 2.13 12.61 -7.83
CA LEU A 98 3.16 13.63 -7.57
C LEU A 98 3.46 14.52 -8.79
N GLU A 99 3.22 14.06 -10.02
CA GLU A 99 3.28 14.91 -11.21
C GLU A 99 2.22 16.01 -11.19
N MET A 100 1.06 15.73 -10.60
CA MET A 100 -0.03 16.70 -10.45
C MET A 100 0.13 17.55 -9.18
N GLU A 101 0.56 16.95 -8.08
CA GLU A 101 0.74 17.63 -6.78
C GLU A 101 2.15 17.41 -6.19
N PRO A 102 3.20 18.03 -6.77
CA PRO A 102 4.59 17.77 -6.39
C PRO A 102 4.93 18.20 -4.95
N ALA A 103 4.20 19.17 -4.40
CA ALA A 103 4.39 19.65 -3.04
C ALA A 103 3.63 18.83 -1.98
N ASN A 104 2.86 17.80 -2.38
CA ASN A 104 2.05 17.02 -1.45
C ASN A 104 2.94 16.13 -0.57
N ARG A 105 3.07 16.53 0.70
CA ARG A 105 3.90 15.85 1.68
C ARG A 105 3.47 14.38 1.91
N GLN A 106 2.16 14.12 1.98
CA GLN A 106 1.65 12.76 2.23
C GLN A 106 1.99 11.82 1.07
N ALA A 107 1.85 12.28 -0.16
CA ALA A 107 2.21 11.50 -1.34
C ALA A 107 3.71 11.20 -1.41
N ARG A 108 4.57 12.16 -1.03
CA ARG A 108 6.02 11.96 -0.93
C ARG A 108 6.39 10.92 0.13
N GLU A 109 5.82 11.03 1.32
CA GLU A 109 6.02 10.04 2.38
C GLU A 109 5.57 8.64 1.95
N LEU A 110 4.42 8.52 1.26
CA LEU A 110 3.95 7.24 0.71
C LEU A 110 4.91 6.68 -0.35
N HIS A 111 5.41 7.52 -1.26
CA HIS A 111 6.40 7.11 -2.26
C HIS A 111 7.68 6.57 -1.61
N GLU A 112 8.21 7.25 -0.58
CA GLU A 112 9.38 6.79 0.17
C GLU A 112 9.15 5.41 0.81
N VAL A 113 7.99 5.20 1.44
CA VAL A 113 7.62 3.90 2.02
C VAL A 113 7.52 2.81 0.96
N ILE A 114 6.90 3.09 -0.20
CA ILE A 114 6.79 2.15 -1.32
C ILE A 114 8.20 1.72 -1.79
N VAL A 115 9.10 2.68 -2.01
CA VAL A 115 10.47 2.40 -2.46
C VAL A 115 11.23 1.56 -1.42
N LYS A 116 11.13 1.93 -0.14
CA LYS A 116 11.77 1.20 0.97
C LYS A 116 11.27 -0.24 1.04
N ARG A 117 9.95 -0.46 1.03
CA ARG A 117 9.36 -1.80 1.12
C ARG A 117 9.64 -2.65 -0.12
N SER A 118 9.57 -2.06 -1.32
CA SER A 118 9.92 -2.73 -2.58
C SER A 118 11.35 -3.28 -2.59
N ARG A 119 12.32 -2.50 -2.09
CA ARG A 119 13.72 -2.94 -1.98
C ARG A 119 13.88 -4.11 -1.01
N VAL A 120 13.22 -4.07 0.14
CA VAL A 120 13.28 -5.15 1.15
C VAL A 120 12.66 -6.44 0.61
N ASP A 121 11.50 -6.35 -0.05
CA ASP A 121 10.81 -7.51 -0.63
C ASP A 121 11.66 -8.16 -1.74
N SER A 122 12.29 -7.33 -2.58
CA SER A 122 13.23 -7.79 -3.62
C SER A 122 14.46 -8.50 -3.04
N LEU A 123 15.01 -8.00 -1.91
CA LEU A 123 16.14 -8.63 -1.22
C LEU A 123 15.76 -9.94 -0.54
N THR A 124 14.53 -10.02 -0.01
CA THR A 124 14.02 -11.24 0.64
C THR A 124 13.71 -12.32 -0.39
N GLY A 125 13.20 -11.95 -1.57
CA GLY A 125 13.01 -12.86 -2.70
C GLY A 125 14.32 -13.30 -3.38
N ALA A 126 15.39 -12.50 -3.25
CA ALA A 126 16.73 -12.82 -3.74
C ALA A 126 17.59 -13.64 -2.75
N ALA A 127 17.07 -13.97 -1.56
CA ALA A 127 17.78 -14.75 -0.54
C ALA A 127 17.75 -16.27 -0.80
N ILE A 128 17.94 -16.69 -2.05
CA ILE A 128 18.35 -18.06 -2.38
C ILE A 128 19.73 -17.98 -3.04
N VAL A 129 20.72 -18.43 -2.25
CA VAL A 129 22.11 -18.81 -2.59
C VAL A 129 23.13 -17.69 -2.81
N THR A 130 23.97 -17.48 -1.78
CA THR A 130 25.46 -17.54 -1.86
C THR A 130 25.98 -17.78 -0.43
N SER A 131 26.13 -19.03 0.00
CA SER A 131 27.40 -19.77 -0.04
C SER A 131 28.60 -19.00 0.53
N ILE A 132 28.86 -19.22 1.83
CA ILE A 132 30.19 -19.23 2.51
C ILE A 132 31.26 -18.26 1.96
N ALA A 133 31.41 -17.10 2.59
CA ALA A 133 32.70 -16.38 2.60
C ALA A 133 32.89 -15.60 3.91
N ALA A 134 32.77 -16.27 5.05
CA ALA A 134 33.21 -15.75 6.34
C ALA A 134 34.13 -16.77 7.02
N PHE A 135 35.32 -16.98 6.44
CA PHE A 135 36.41 -17.64 7.15
C PHE A 135 37.77 -17.06 6.72
N VAL A 136 38.00 -15.79 7.06
CA VAL A 136 39.35 -15.32 7.41
C VAL A 136 39.23 -14.39 8.62
N LEU A 137 38.71 -14.91 9.73
CA LEU A 137 39.05 -14.39 11.05
C LEU A 137 40.29 -15.15 11.51
N GLY A 138 41.33 -14.38 11.82
CA GLY A 138 42.68 -14.85 12.06
C GLY A 138 42.75 -15.99 13.07
N VAL A 139 43.40 -17.07 12.66
CA VAL A 139 44.04 -18.00 13.57
C VAL A 139 45.54 -17.74 13.42
N GLY A 140 46.05 -16.92 14.33
CA GLY A 140 47.48 -16.94 14.63
C GLY A 140 47.81 -18.29 15.24
N ILE A 141 48.67 -19.07 14.58
CA ILE A 141 49.45 -20.12 15.24
C ILE A 141 50.91 -19.86 14.90
N ALA A 142 51.61 -19.52 15.98
CA ALA A 142 53.03 -19.52 16.19
C ALA A 142 53.86 -20.44 15.27
N LEU A 143 54.95 -19.89 14.71
CA LEU A 143 56.17 -20.65 14.54
C LEU A 143 57.27 -20.04 15.40
N LEU A 144 57.67 -20.86 16.36
CA LEU A 144 58.59 -20.61 17.46
C LEU A 144 60.02 -20.41 16.98
N LYS A 145 60.72 -19.61 17.78
CA LYS A 145 62.15 -19.36 17.82
C LYS A 145 62.88 -20.61 18.31
N HIS A 146 63.73 -21.22 17.48
CA HIS A 146 65.09 -21.69 17.79
C HIS A 146 65.75 -22.31 16.55
#